data_AF-A0A9E2SCZ7-F1
#
_entry.id   AF-A0A9E2SCZ7-F1
#
_cell.length_a   1.000
_cell.length_b   1.000
_cell.length_c   1.000
_cell.angle_alpha   90.00
_cell.angle_beta   90.00
_cell.angle_gamma   90.00
#
_symmetry.space_group_name_H-M   'P 1'
#
loop_
_entity.id
_entity.type
_entity.pdbx_description
1 polymer ?
#
loop_
_entity_poly.entity_id
_entity_poly.type
_entity_poly.pdbx_seq_one_letter_code
_entity_poly.pdbx_strand_id
1 'polypeptide(L)'
;MINENFVYARIGMALISAQRVEYIANQLVDILREFDVDIFGITGQEFLTTSKKANLARATLGTVFNLLKLNHKLIIKEELDDYVGKRNILAHNFWKNHLHTKSVEQAQSAVDFCQDFGIHSQKLESFFKGFVFFLALRYVKDRTQIDNELKKWEGDFDYFMERLQEKRLQESAG
;
A
#
# COMPACT_ATOMS: atom_id res chain seq x y z
N MET A 1 6.49 32.46 13.27
CA MET A 1 7.56 32.32 12.26
C MET A 1 7.45 30.92 11.68
N ILE A 2 7.47 30.78 10.35
CA ILE A 2 7.37 29.46 9.70
C ILE A 2 8.70 28.74 9.88
N ASN A 3 8.65 27.49 10.36
CA ASN A 3 9.82 26.63 10.40
C ASN A 3 9.88 25.82 9.11
N GLU A 4 10.57 26.34 8.09
CA GLU A 4 10.70 25.69 6.78
C GLU A 4 11.32 24.29 6.89
N ASN A 5 12.30 24.10 7.80
CA ASN A 5 12.92 22.80 8.04
C ASN A 5 11.91 21.76 8.52
N PHE A 6 10.93 22.15 9.32
CA PHE A 6 9.86 21.26 9.74
C PHE A 6 8.99 20.84 8.56
N VAL A 7 8.62 21.78 7.69
CA VAL A 7 7.84 21.47 6.47
C VAL A 7 8.63 20.51 5.57
N TYR A 8 9.91 20.79 5.31
CA TYR A 8 10.77 19.91 4.52
C TYR A 8 10.87 18.49 5.11
N ALA A 9 11.01 18.39 6.43
CA ALA A 9 11.05 17.09 7.10
C ALA A 9 9.75 16.30 6.90
N ARG A 10 8.58 16.95 6.98
CA ARG A 10 7.28 16.28 6.75
C ARG A 10 7.11 15.81 5.32
N ILE A 11 7.56 16.62 4.36
CA ILE A 11 7.55 16.24 2.96
C ILE A 11 8.48 15.04 2.70
N GLY A 12 9.69 15.07 3.28
CA GLY A 12 10.64 13.95 3.19
C GLY A 12 10.07 12.65 3.77
N MET A 13 9.41 12.73 4.93
CA MET A 13 8.71 11.57 5.52
C MET A 13 7.61 11.03 4.61
N ALA A 14 6.78 11.90 4.03
CA ALA A 14 5.72 11.51 3.10
C ALA A 14 6.27 10.76 1.87
N LEU A 15 7.43 11.18 1.33
CA LEU A 15 8.08 10.49 0.24
C LEU A 15 8.59 9.09 0.62
N ILE A 16 9.23 8.97 1.78
CA ILE A 16 9.69 7.67 2.29
C ILE A 16 8.50 6.73 2.47
N SER A 17 7.39 7.23 3.01
CA SER A 17 6.14 6.49 3.14
C SER A 17 5.60 6.01 1.78
N ALA A 18 5.60 6.87 0.75
CA ALA A 18 5.20 6.46 -0.60
C ALA A 18 6.09 5.35 -1.16
N GLN A 19 7.41 5.49 -1.01
CA GLN A 19 8.37 4.49 -1.49
C GLN A 19 8.18 3.12 -0.81
N ARG A 20 7.88 3.10 0.49
CA ARG A 20 7.60 1.86 1.23
C ARG A 20 6.36 1.15 0.72
N VAL A 21 5.28 1.90 0.45
CA VAL A 21 4.05 1.35 -0.16
C VAL A 21 4.32 0.83 -1.56
N GLU A 22 5.02 1.60 -2.41
CA GLU A 22 5.41 1.19 -3.76
C GLU A 22 6.24 -0.10 -3.73
N TYR A 23 7.19 -0.21 -2.81
CA TYR A 23 8.03 -1.38 -2.65
C TYR A 23 7.22 -2.63 -2.27
N ILE A 24 6.46 -2.58 -1.17
CA ILE A 24 5.74 -3.76 -0.68
C ILE A 24 4.61 -4.19 -1.63
N ALA A 25 3.94 -3.24 -2.29
CA ALA A 25 2.90 -3.54 -3.27
C ALA A 25 3.46 -4.26 -4.50
N ASN A 26 4.64 -3.85 -4.98
CA ASN A 26 5.34 -4.56 -6.05
C ASN A 26 5.74 -5.97 -5.62
N GLN A 27 6.32 -6.13 -4.43
CA GLN A 27 6.66 -7.46 -3.90
C GLN A 27 5.44 -8.38 -3.82
N LEU A 28 4.30 -7.87 -3.34
CA LEU A 28 3.06 -8.62 -3.29
C LEU A 28 2.61 -9.08 -4.69
N VAL A 29 2.65 -8.19 -5.69
CA VAL A 29 2.29 -8.55 -7.07
C VAL A 29 3.25 -9.59 -7.64
N ASP A 30 4.55 -9.48 -7.37
CA ASP A 30 5.55 -10.46 -7.81
C ASP A 30 5.28 -11.84 -7.22
N ILE A 31 5.05 -11.93 -5.90
CA ILE A 31 4.70 -13.18 -5.22
C ILE A 31 3.41 -13.76 -5.79
N LEU A 32 2.36 -12.95 -5.93
CA LEU A 32 1.09 -13.40 -6.50
C LEU A 32 1.30 -13.90 -7.94
N ARG A 33 2.14 -13.25 -8.76
CA ARG A 33 2.41 -13.69 -10.14
C ARG A 33 3.17 -15.01 -10.20
N GLU A 34 4.15 -15.20 -9.34
CA GLU A 34 5.00 -16.40 -9.30
C GLU A 34 4.21 -17.62 -8.80
N PHE A 35 3.39 -17.41 -7.78
CA PHE A 35 2.80 -18.50 -7.01
C PHE A 35 1.30 -18.72 -7.23
N ASP A 36 0.60 -17.94 -8.05
CA ASP A 36 -0.86 -18.13 -8.24
C ASP A 36 -1.26 -19.54 -8.70
N VAL A 37 -0.38 -20.23 -9.44
CA VAL A 37 -0.62 -21.62 -9.89
C VAL A 37 -0.68 -22.58 -8.71
N ASP A 38 0.14 -22.34 -7.67
CA ASP A 38 0.18 -23.13 -6.43
C ASP A 38 -0.85 -22.64 -5.40
N ILE A 39 -1.25 -21.37 -5.51
CA ILE A 39 -2.19 -20.67 -4.63
C ILE A 39 -3.52 -20.48 -5.37
N PHE A 40 -4.13 -21.59 -5.79
CA PHE A 40 -5.36 -21.57 -6.57
C PHE A 40 -6.48 -20.78 -5.84
N GLY A 41 -7.01 -19.75 -6.51
CA GLY A 41 -8.21 -19.02 -6.07
C GLY A 41 -8.00 -17.81 -5.15
N ILE A 42 -6.76 -17.32 -4.99
CA ILE A 42 -6.51 -15.99 -4.42
C ILE A 42 -6.64 -14.91 -5.49
N THR A 43 -6.01 -15.06 -6.66
CA THR A 43 -6.22 -14.14 -7.78
C THR A 43 -7.04 -14.80 -8.91
N GLY A 44 -7.50 -14.01 -9.88
CA GLY A 44 -8.31 -14.48 -11.01
C GLY A 44 -7.51 -14.63 -12.30
N GLN A 45 -8.08 -15.32 -13.29
CA GLN A 45 -7.46 -15.51 -14.61
C GLN A 45 -7.06 -14.19 -15.30
N GLU A 46 -7.84 -13.13 -15.06
CA GLU A 46 -7.56 -11.79 -15.57
C GLU A 46 -6.31 -11.17 -14.94
N PHE A 47 -6.11 -11.34 -13.63
CA PHE A 47 -4.88 -10.93 -12.95
C PHE A 47 -3.67 -11.63 -13.57
N LEU A 48 -3.71 -12.96 -13.68
CA LEU A 48 -2.62 -13.76 -14.25
C LEU A 48 -2.23 -13.34 -15.66
N THR A 49 -3.25 -13.12 -16.51
CA THR A 49 -3.02 -12.76 -17.91
C THR A 49 -2.41 -11.37 -18.03
N THR A 50 -2.85 -10.44 -17.19
CA THR A 50 -2.39 -9.05 -17.21
C THR A 50 -1.01 -8.88 -16.57
N SER A 51 -0.77 -9.54 -15.43
CA SER A 51 0.49 -9.46 -14.68
C SER A 51 1.67 -10.08 -15.45
N LYS A 52 1.43 -11.15 -16.24
CA LYS A 52 2.45 -11.75 -17.13
C LYS A 52 2.89 -10.83 -18.27
N LYS A 53 2.01 -9.92 -18.71
CA LYS A 53 2.31 -8.94 -19.76
C LYS A 53 2.90 -7.63 -19.22
N ALA A 54 2.76 -7.38 -17.92
CA ALA A 54 3.23 -6.16 -17.28
C ALA A 54 4.76 -6.19 -17.08
N ASN A 55 5.43 -5.10 -17.44
CA ASN A 55 6.82 -4.87 -17.08
C ASN A 55 6.91 -4.29 -15.67
N LEU A 56 6.91 -5.17 -14.66
CA LEU A 56 6.92 -4.78 -13.25
C LEU A 56 8.16 -3.98 -12.84
N ALA A 57 9.30 -4.19 -13.50
CA ALA A 57 10.52 -3.40 -13.25
C ALA A 57 10.37 -1.89 -13.56
N ARG A 58 9.32 -1.51 -14.31
CA ARG A 58 8.99 -0.11 -14.63
C ARG A 58 7.53 0.23 -14.32
N ALA A 59 6.84 -0.60 -13.53
CA ALA A 59 5.44 -0.38 -13.23
C ALA A 59 5.28 0.85 -12.32
N THR A 60 4.35 1.73 -12.69
CA THR A 60 3.92 2.81 -11.80
C THR A 60 3.05 2.25 -10.68
N LEU A 61 2.95 2.95 -9.55
CA LEU A 61 2.03 2.55 -8.47
C LEU A 61 0.60 2.33 -8.96
N GLY A 62 0.11 3.18 -9.87
CA GLY A 62 -1.21 3.01 -10.49
C GLY A 62 -1.33 1.70 -11.28
N THR A 63 -0.26 1.27 -11.97
CA THR A 63 -0.22 -0.02 -12.67
C THR A 63 -0.28 -1.18 -11.67
N VAL A 64 0.50 -1.10 -10.59
CA VAL A 64 0.55 -2.12 -9.52
C VAL A 64 -0.83 -2.24 -8.84
N PHE A 65 -1.44 -1.11 -8.51
CA PHE A 65 -2.76 -1.10 -7.86
C PHE A 65 -3.85 -1.59 -8.80
N ASN A 66 -3.80 -1.26 -10.09
CA ASN A 66 -4.74 -1.80 -11.07
C ASN A 66 -4.63 -3.33 -11.14
N LEU A 67 -3.41 -3.89 -11.13
CA LEU A 67 -3.22 -5.33 -11.04
C LEU A 67 -3.85 -5.88 -9.75
N LEU A 68 -3.52 -5.33 -8.58
CA LEU A 68 -4.07 -5.80 -7.31
C LEU A 68 -5.61 -5.77 -7.29
N LYS A 69 -6.24 -4.75 -7.90
CA LYS A 69 -7.70 -4.62 -8.00
C LYS A 69 -8.37 -5.66 -8.90
N LEU A 70 -7.62 -6.36 -9.76
CA LEU A 70 -8.15 -7.51 -10.50
C LEU A 70 -8.39 -8.72 -9.59
N ASN A 71 -7.88 -8.69 -8.36
CA ASN A 71 -8.30 -9.63 -7.33
C ASN A 71 -9.69 -9.25 -6.81
N HIS A 72 -10.72 -9.99 -7.21
CA HIS A 72 -12.10 -9.81 -6.79
C HIS A 72 -12.33 -9.92 -5.27
N LYS A 73 -11.39 -10.52 -4.52
CA LYS A 73 -11.43 -10.60 -3.05
C LYS A 73 -10.68 -9.47 -2.36
N LEU A 74 -10.05 -8.56 -3.11
CA LEU A 74 -9.37 -7.42 -2.53
C LEU A 74 -10.41 -6.51 -1.85
N ILE A 75 -10.13 -6.19 -0.58
CA ILE A 75 -11.07 -5.47 0.27
C ILE A 75 -10.83 -3.96 0.30
N ILE A 76 -9.66 -3.51 -0.19
CA ILE A 76 -9.18 -2.14 -0.03
C ILE A 76 -9.25 -1.31 -1.33
N LYS A 77 -10.19 -1.61 -2.25
CA LYS A 77 -10.19 -1.01 -3.60
C LYS A 77 -10.31 0.51 -3.56
N GLU A 78 -11.20 1.03 -2.71
CA GLU A 78 -11.44 2.46 -2.55
C GLU A 78 -10.21 3.16 -1.93
N GLU A 79 -9.60 2.54 -0.92
CA GLU A 79 -8.37 3.05 -0.29
C GLU A 79 -7.22 3.13 -1.30
N LEU A 80 -7.10 2.18 -2.22
CA LEU A 80 -6.13 2.25 -3.31
C LEU A 80 -6.39 3.43 -4.27
N ASP A 81 -7.65 3.70 -4.62
CA ASP A 81 -8.02 4.84 -5.47
C ASP A 81 -7.71 6.18 -4.78
N ASP A 82 -8.13 6.32 -3.52
CA ASP A 82 -7.87 7.51 -2.70
C ASP A 82 -6.37 7.77 -2.53
N TYR A 83 -5.60 6.71 -2.32
CA TYR A 83 -4.15 6.80 -2.19
C TYR A 83 -3.47 7.27 -3.47
N VAL A 84 -3.89 6.73 -4.63
CA VAL A 84 -3.38 7.18 -5.94
C VAL A 84 -3.70 8.66 -6.16
N GLY A 85 -4.89 9.11 -5.78
CA GLY A 85 -5.26 10.53 -5.81
C GLY A 85 -4.29 11.41 -5.01
N LYS A 86 -4.02 11.05 -3.76
CA LYS A 86 -3.06 11.79 -2.90
C LYS A 86 -1.63 11.71 -3.44
N ARG A 87 -1.20 10.55 -3.92
CA ARG A 87 0.13 10.38 -4.53
C ARG A 87 0.30 11.26 -5.78
N ASN A 88 -0.73 11.41 -6.59
CA ASN A 88 -0.70 12.29 -7.77
C ASN A 88 -0.63 13.76 -7.37
N ILE A 89 -1.30 14.19 -6.30
CA ILE A 89 -1.13 15.54 -5.74
C ILE A 89 0.34 15.77 -5.38
N LEU A 90 0.94 14.82 -4.65
CA LEU A 90 2.34 14.87 -4.23
C LEU A 90 3.30 14.90 -5.43
N ALA A 91 3.05 14.11 -6.48
CA ALA A 91 3.93 13.99 -7.64
C ALA A 91 3.92 15.21 -8.58
N HIS A 92 2.84 15.98 -8.62
CA HIS A 92 2.66 17.05 -9.61
C HIS A 92 2.73 18.46 -9.00
N ASN A 93 1.68 18.87 -8.28
CA ASN A 93 1.49 20.28 -7.93
C ASN A 93 1.96 20.61 -6.51
N PHE A 94 2.12 19.61 -5.64
CA PHE A 94 2.41 19.82 -4.24
C PHE A 94 3.72 20.59 -4.02
N TRP A 95 4.80 20.21 -4.70
CA TRP A 95 6.11 20.85 -4.59
C TRP A 95 6.09 22.32 -4.96
N LYS A 96 5.49 22.63 -6.11
CA LYS A 96 5.36 24.00 -6.61
C LYS A 96 4.61 24.89 -5.61
N ASN A 97 3.62 24.33 -4.92
CA ASN A 97 2.74 25.09 -4.05
C ASN A 97 3.29 25.24 -2.61
N HIS A 98 4.11 24.30 -2.14
CA HIS A 98 4.45 24.22 -0.71
C HIS A 98 5.96 24.28 -0.39
N LEU A 99 6.87 24.07 -1.35
CA LEU A 99 8.31 23.99 -1.08
C LEU A 99 8.94 25.34 -0.66
N HIS A 100 8.39 26.48 -1.10
CA HIS A 100 8.94 27.79 -0.75
C HIS A 100 7.89 28.71 -0.11
N THR A 101 6.93 28.11 0.60
CA THR A 101 5.83 28.87 1.19
C THR A 101 6.34 29.84 2.27
N LYS A 102 5.86 31.08 2.19
CA LYS A 102 6.02 32.11 3.23
C LYS A 102 4.71 32.37 3.99
N SER A 103 3.64 31.62 3.68
CA SER A 103 2.35 31.69 4.38
C SER A 103 2.25 30.58 5.43
N VAL A 104 1.82 30.96 6.63
CA VAL A 104 1.59 30.04 7.75
C VAL A 104 0.48 29.04 7.41
N GLU A 105 -0.57 29.50 6.73
CA GLU A 105 -1.70 28.65 6.31
C GLU A 105 -1.27 27.61 5.28
N GLN A 106 -0.47 28.02 4.29
CA GLN A 106 0.08 27.10 3.28
C GLN A 106 1.09 26.11 3.87
N ALA A 107 1.86 26.53 4.89
CA ALA A 107 2.77 25.64 5.62
C ALA A 107 1.99 24.60 6.43
N GLN A 108 0.93 25.03 7.14
CA GLN A 108 0.07 24.13 7.90
C GLN A 108 -0.63 23.13 6.97
N SER A 109 -1.21 23.60 5.87
CA SER A 109 -1.84 22.74 4.86
C SER A 109 -0.89 21.69 4.29
N ALA A 110 0.38 22.05 4.06
CA ALA A 110 1.40 21.10 3.61
C ALA A 110 1.68 20.01 4.67
N VAL A 111 1.84 20.43 5.93
CA VAL A 111 2.07 19.53 7.06
C VAL A 111 0.90 18.57 7.25
N ASP A 112 -0.33 19.08 7.24
CA ASP A 112 -1.55 18.30 7.41
C ASP A 112 -1.69 17.27 6.29
N PHE A 113 -1.47 17.68 5.05
CA PHE A 113 -1.46 16.76 3.91
C PHE A 113 -0.40 15.67 4.07
N CYS A 114 0.84 16.03 4.41
CA CYS A 114 1.92 15.06 4.59
C CYS A 114 1.63 14.08 5.74
N GLN A 115 0.99 14.54 6.82
CA GLN A 115 0.59 13.70 7.93
C GLN A 115 -0.53 12.73 7.55
N ASP A 116 -1.60 13.22 6.92
CA ASP A 116 -2.69 12.38 6.42
C ASP A 116 -2.19 11.34 5.41
N PHE A 117 -1.36 11.76 4.46
CA PHE A 117 -0.76 10.87 3.48
C PHE A 117 0.15 9.82 4.13
N GLY A 118 0.92 10.20 5.15
CA GLY A 118 1.76 9.29 5.93
C GLY A 118 0.95 8.22 6.65
N ILE A 119 -0.16 8.62 7.31
CA ILE A 119 -1.09 7.69 7.98
C ILE A 119 -1.70 6.72 6.97
N HIS A 120 -2.15 7.22 5.83
CA HIS A 120 -2.73 6.37 4.79
C HIS A 120 -1.70 5.39 4.23
N SER A 121 -0.46 5.85 4.01
CA SER A 121 0.64 5.00 3.57
C SER A 121 0.93 3.88 4.56
N GLN A 122 0.94 4.18 5.86
CA GLN A 122 1.18 3.18 6.90
C GLN A 122 0.10 2.10 6.92
N LYS A 123 -1.17 2.48 6.76
CA LYS A 123 -2.29 1.51 6.68
C LYS A 123 -2.16 0.59 5.48
N LEU A 124 -1.86 1.13 4.29
CA LEU A 124 -1.65 0.32 3.09
C LEU A 124 -0.42 -0.57 3.19
N GLU A 125 0.69 -0.05 3.69
CA GLU A 125 1.90 -0.83 3.92
C GLU A 125 1.62 -2.01 4.87
N SER A 126 0.94 -1.75 5.98
CA SER A 126 0.55 -2.77 6.96
C SER A 126 -0.35 -3.83 6.32
N PHE A 127 -1.38 -3.41 5.58
CA PHE A 127 -2.25 -4.34 4.86
C PHE A 127 -1.47 -5.23 3.89
N PHE A 128 -0.56 -4.67 3.09
CA PHE A 128 0.22 -5.44 2.12
C PHE A 128 1.22 -6.38 2.80
N LYS A 129 1.87 -5.97 3.88
CA LYS A 129 2.74 -6.85 4.68
C LYS A 129 1.97 -8.01 5.29
N GLY A 130 0.80 -7.74 5.86
CA GLY A 130 -0.08 -8.78 6.39
C GLY A 130 -0.53 -9.76 5.32
N PHE A 131 -0.81 -9.27 4.11
CA PHE A 131 -1.12 -10.14 2.98
C PHE A 131 0.10 -11.00 2.57
N VAL A 132 1.30 -10.42 2.46
CA VAL A 132 2.51 -11.21 2.19
C VAL A 132 2.74 -12.27 3.26
N PHE A 133 2.54 -11.93 4.54
CA PHE A 133 2.64 -12.88 5.66
C PHE A 133 1.62 -14.01 5.53
N PHE A 134 0.36 -13.69 5.16
CA PHE A 134 -0.67 -14.68 4.90
C PHE A 134 -0.28 -15.65 3.78
N LEU A 135 0.34 -15.16 2.70
CA LEU A 135 0.83 -16.01 1.62
C LEU A 135 1.97 -16.92 2.11
N ALA A 136 2.93 -16.37 2.87
CA ALA A 136 4.05 -17.13 3.43
C ALA A 136 3.59 -18.27 4.36
N LEU A 137 2.52 -18.06 5.14
CA LEU A 137 1.93 -19.09 6.00
C LEU A 137 1.50 -20.35 5.24
N ARG A 138 1.18 -20.25 3.94
CA ARG A 138 0.80 -21.41 3.13
C ARG A 138 1.96 -22.34 2.80
N TYR A 139 3.19 -21.85 2.88
CA TYR A 139 4.40 -22.59 2.52
C TYR A 139 5.09 -23.25 3.72
N VAL A 140 4.57 -23.04 4.92
CA VAL A 140 5.12 -23.58 6.17
C VAL A 140 4.09 -24.45 6.88
N LYS A 141 4.55 -25.48 7.61
CA LYS A 141 3.66 -26.35 8.39
C LYS A 141 3.15 -25.69 9.66
N ASP A 142 3.95 -24.78 10.22
CA ASP A 142 3.64 -24.03 11.43
C ASP A 142 4.29 -22.63 11.38
N ARG A 143 3.78 -21.70 12.20
CA ARG A 143 4.25 -20.30 12.24
C ARG A 143 5.70 -20.16 12.71
N THR A 144 6.23 -21.13 13.45
CA THR A 144 7.60 -21.07 13.99
C THR A 144 8.64 -21.21 12.88
N GLN A 145 8.27 -21.82 11.75
CA GLN A 145 9.08 -22.00 10.55
C GLN A 145 9.11 -20.78 9.62
N ILE A 146 8.35 -19.71 9.92
CA ILE A 146 8.44 -18.46 9.17
C ILE A 146 9.79 -17.78 9.47
N ASP A 147 10.38 -17.19 8.42
CA ASP A 147 11.62 -16.42 8.53
C ASP A 147 11.51 -15.30 9.58
N ASN A 148 12.60 -15.03 10.29
CA ASN A 148 12.61 -14.06 11.38
C ASN A 148 12.30 -12.62 10.91
N GLU A 149 12.57 -12.27 9.65
CA GLU A 149 12.18 -10.97 9.10
C GLU A 149 10.67 -10.86 8.91
N LEU A 150 10.03 -11.93 8.44
CA LEU A 150 8.57 -11.96 8.26
C LEU A 150 7.83 -11.99 9.60
N LYS A 151 8.39 -12.64 10.64
CA LYS A 151 7.81 -12.62 12.01
C LYS A 151 7.62 -11.20 12.57
N LYS A 152 8.40 -10.23 12.09
CA LYS A 152 8.21 -8.81 12.48
C LYS A 152 6.87 -8.24 11.99
N TRP A 153 6.20 -8.91 11.06
CA TRP A 153 4.92 -8.49 10.46
C TRP A 153 3.71 -9.22 11.07
N GLU A 154 3.86 -9.90 12.21
CA GLU A 154 2.71 -10.55 12.88
C GLU A 154 1.57 -9.57 13.19
N GLY A 155 1.90 -8.36 13.68
CA GLY A 155 0.87 -7.33 13.90
C GLY A 155 0.23 -6.81 12.61
N ASP A 156 0.99 -6.77 11.51
CA ASP A 156 0.45 -6.42 10.19
C ASP A 156 -0.49 -7.52 9.66
N PHE A 157 -0.18 -8.78 9.95
CA PHE A 157 -1.05 -9.91 9.66
C PHE A 157 -2.36 -9.86 10.45
N ASP A 158 -2.31 -9.54 11.74
CA ASP A 158 -3.52 -9.38 12.56
C ASP A 158 -4.40 -8.25 11.99
N TYR A 159 -3.82 -7.09 11.66
CA TYR A 159 -4.53 -5.99 11.00
C TYR A 159 -5.18 -6.41 9.67
N PHE A 160 -4.44 -7.16 8.84
CA PHE A 160 -4.98 -7.69 7.58
C PHE A 160 -6.18 -8.62 7.81
N MET A 161 -6.10 -9.51 8.79
CA MET A 161 -7.19 -10.44 9.13
C MET A 161 -8.41 -9.71 9.69
N GLU A 162 -8.24 -8.71 10.53
CA GLU A 162 -9.31 -7.85 11.04
C GLU A 162 -10.07 -7.18 9.89
N ARG A 163 -9.35 -6.54 8.96
CA ARG A 163 -9.97 -5.88 7.80
C ARG A 163 -10.75 -6.87 6.92
N LEU A 164 -10.24 -8.10 6.75
CA LEU A 164 -10.97 -9.16 6.03
C LEU A 164 -12.29 -9.55 6.73
N GLN A 165 -12.31 -9.57 8.06
CA GLN A 165 -13.50 -9.90 8.84
C GLN A 165 -14.55 -8.78 8.78
N GLU A 166 -14.13 -7.51 8.91
CA GLU A 166 -15.01 -6.35 8.81
C GLU A 166 -15.82 -6.34 7.51
N LYS A 167 -15.17 -6.63 6.37
CA LYS A 167 -15.87 -6.68 5.07
C LYS A 167 -16.91 -7.79 5.01
N ARG A 168 -16.60 -8.99 5.52
CA ARG A 168 -17.56 -10.11 5.53
C ARG A 168 -18.82 -9.79 6.32
N LEU A 169 -18.67 -9.07 7.43
CA LEU A 169 -19.80 -8.60 8.23
C LEU A 169 -20.66 -7.58 7.48
N GLN A 170 -20.04 -6.66 6.74
CA GLN A 170 -20.76 -5.69 5.90
C GLN A 170 -21.53 -6.37 4.74
N GLU A 171 -20.92 -7.36 4.08
CA GLU A 171 -21.55 -8.14 3.00
C GLU A 171 -22.68 -9.07 3.50
N SER A 172 -22.68 -9.45 4.78
CA SER A 172 -23.71 -10.31 5.37
C SER A 172 -24.90 -9.51 5.94
N ALA A 173 -24.77 -8.20 6.07
CA ALA A 173 -25.76 -7.29 6.65
C ALA A 173 -26.56 -6.49 5.60
N GLY A 174 -26.17 -6.56 4.32
CA GLY A 174 -26.86 -5.95 3.18
C GLY A 174 -27.60 -6.99 2.33
#